data_AF-A0A0Q4Y762-F1
#
_entry.id   AF-A0A0Q4Y762-F1
#
_cell.length_a   1.000
_cell.length_b   1.000
_cell.length_c   1.000
_cell.angle_alpha   90.00
_cell.angle_beta   90.00
_cell.angle_gamma   90.00
#
_symmetry.space_group_name_H-M   'P 1'
#
loop_
_entity.id
_entity.type
_entity.pdbx_description
1 polymer ?
#
loop_
_entity_poly.entity_id
_entity_poly.type
_entity_poly.pdbx_seq_one_letter_code
_entity_poly.pdbx_strand_id
1 'polypeptide(L)'
;MNAAGASAFEREMDASMARMMQDMHSPGYVGHADIDFLAMMIPHHAGAVDMARLVLQHGRDPATRQLAEEIIAGQTIEIESMTRRLTALRQGRSAGSAAEFPSLGGTRGP
;
A
#
# COMPACT_ATOMS: atom_id res chain seq x y z
N MET A 1 -14.63 32.72 3.49
CA MET A 1 -13.62 31.95 2.73
C MET A 1 -14.39 31.17 1.67
N ASN A 2 -14.17 31.50 0.39
CA ASN A 2 -14.98 30.97 -0.70
C ASN A 2 -14.44 29.58 -1.07
N ALA A 3 -15.30 28.57 -1.06
CA ALA A 3 -14.97 27.20 -1.45
C ALA A 3 -14.72 27.16 -2.96
N ALA A 4 -13.51 27.52 -3.39
CA ALA A 4 -13.00 27.11 -4.68
C ALA A 4 -12.96 25.58 -4.66
N GLY A 5 -13.77 24.94 -5.50
CA GLY A 5 -13.94 23.49 -5.49
C GLY A 5 -12.59 22.76 -5.54
N ALA A 6 -12.48 21.68 -4.76
CA ALA A 6 -11.30 20.83 -4.71
C ALA A 6 -10.75 20.58 -6.13
N SER A 7 -9.44 20.63 -6.29
CA SER A 7 -8.73 20.21 -7.49
C SER A 7 -9.07 18.75 -7.86
N ALA A 8 -8.80 18.36 -9.12
CA ALA A 8 -8.93 16.96 -9.52
C ALA A 8 -8.10 16.03 -8.62
N PHE A 9 -6.87 16.44 -8.32
CA PHE A 9 -5.97 15.73 -7.41
C PHE A 9 -6.58 15.50 -6.02
N GLU A 10 -7.14 16.54 -5.38
CA GLU A 10 -7.75 16.40 -4.05
C GLU A 10 -8.90 15.39 -4.05
N ARG A 11 -9.80 15.45 -5.04
CA ARG A 11 -10.90 14.46 -5.13
C ARG A 11 -10.42 13.04 -5.37
N GLU A 12 -9.41 12.86 -6.22
CA GLU A 12 -8.85 11.55 -6.52
C GLU A 12 -8.08 10.98 -5.32
N MET A 13 -7.34 11.82 -4.60
CA MET A 13 -6.66 11.47 -3.36
C MET A 13 -7.67 11.03 -2.28
N ASP A 14 -8.71 11.83 -2.05
CA ASP A 14 -9.79 11.50 -1.09
C ASP A 14 -10.47 10.18 -1.45
N ALA A 15 -10.77 9.96 -2.74
CA ALA A 15 -11.38 8.73 -3.21
C ALA A 15 -10.46 7.51 -3.05
N SER A 16 -9.15 7.67 -3.29
CA SER A 16 -8.15 6.61 -3.09
C SER A 16 -8.03 6.24 -1.61
N MET A 17 -7.90 7.25 -0.72
CA MET A 17 -7.84 7.03 0.72
C MET A 17 -9.11 6.39 1.27
N ALA A 18 -10.29 6.83 0.81
CA ALA A 18 -11.57 6.25 1.22
C ALA A 18 -11.68 4.76 0.83
N ARG A 19 -11.26 4.41 -0.40
CA ARG A 19 -11.22 3.01 -0.85
C ARG A 19 -10.25 2.18 -0.03
N MET A 20 -9.04 2.68 0.19
CA MET A 20 -8.03 2.01 1.03
C MET A 20 -8.59 1.71 2.43
N MET A 21 -9.20 2.69 3.09
CA MET A 21 -9.79 2.52 4.41
C MET A 21 -10.95 1.52 4.40
N GLN A 22 -11.79 1.53 3.36
CA GLN A 22 -12.86 0.54 3.22
C GLN A 22 -12.28 -0.89 3.09
N ASP A 23 -11.30 -1.07 2.22
CA ASP A 23 -10.73 -2.37 1.91
C ASP A 23 -9.90 -2.93 3.08
N MET A 24 -9.25 -2.07 3.87
CA MET A 24 -8.57 -2.46 5.11
C MET A 24 -9.52 -3.04 6.16
N HIS A 25 -10.75 -2.53 6.24
CA HIS A 25 -11.74 -3.00 7.22
C HIS A 25 -12.56 -4.21 6.72
N SER A 26 -12.61 -4.46 5.41
CA SER A 26 -13.46 -5.49 4.80
C SER A 26 -13.20 -6.92 5.31
N PRO A 27 -11.96 -7.39 5.57
CA PRO A 27 -11.72 -8.77 5.98
C PRO A 27 -12.24 -9.09 7.39
N GLY A 28 -12.35 -8.08 8.26
CA GLY A 28 -12.53 -8.26 9.70
C GLY A 28 -11.33 -8.96 10.37
N TYR A 29 -11.41 -9.12 11.68
CA TYR A 29 -10.42 -9.89 12.44
C TYR A 29 -10.85 -11.35 12.58
N VAL A 30 -9.94 -12.27 12.25
CA VAL A 30 -10.17 -13.72 12.44
C VAL A 30 -9.45 -14.29 13.67
N GLY A 31 -8.74 -13.44 14.42
CA GLY A 31 -8.04 -13.84 15.64
C GLY A 31 -6.69 -14.51 15.37
N HIS A 32 -6.14 -14.34 14.17
CA HIS A 32 -4.82 -14.83 13.80
C HIS A 32 -3.96 -13.65 13.37
N ALA A 33 -3.11 -13.16 14.28
CA ALA A 33 -2.37 -11.91 14.12
C ALA A 33 -1.66 -11.77 12.77
N ASP A 34 -0.95 -12.79 12.29
CA ASP A 34 -0.26 -12.71 10.99
C ASP A 34 -1.23 -12.58 9.81
N ILE A 35 -2.35 -13.32 9.83
CA ILE A 35 -3.37 -13.27 8.78
C ILE A 35 -4.05 -11.91 8.81
N ASP A 36 -4.42 -11.43 10.00
CA ASP A 36 -5.08 -10.14 10.21
C ASP A 36 -4.17 -8.99 9.76
N PHE A 37 -2.89 -9.02 10.14
CA PHE A 37 -1.91 -8.03 9.71
C PHE A 37 -1.76 -8.00 8.19
N LEU A 38 -1.52 -9.15 7.54
CA LEU A 38 -1.34 -9.20 6.09
C LEU A 38 -2.61 -8.81 5.33
N ALA A 39 -3.78 -9.25 5.81
CA ALA A 39 -5.06 -8.91 5.19
C ALA A 39 -5.37 -7.40 5.23
N MET A 40 -4.91 -6.68 6.27
CA MET A 40 -4.98 -5.21 6.34
C MET A 40 -3.86 -4.53 5.55
N MET A 41 -2.65 -5.09 5.57
CA MET A 41 -1.48 -4.42 5.03
C MET A 41 -1.42 -4.47 3.50
N ILE A 42 -2.02 -5.49 2.87
CA ILE A 42 -2.18 -5.58 1.42
C ILE A 42 -2.97 -4.37 0.85
N PRO A 43 -4.22 -4.09 1.30
CA PRO A 43 -4.97 -2.93 0.79
C PRO A 43 -4.35 -1.59 1.21
N HIS A 44 -3.70 -1.51 2.38
CA HIS A 44 -2.93 -0.30 2.75
C HIS A 44 -1.84 0.02 1.72
N HIS A 45 -1.03 -0.98 1.34
CA HIS A 45 0.02 -0.79 0.34
C HIS A 45 -0.56 -0.49 -1.06
N ALA A 46 -1.66 -1.15 -1.43
CA ALA A 46 -2.34 -0.87 -2.70
C ALA A 46 -2.82 0.59 -2.78
N GLY A 47 -3.38 1.12 -1.68
CA GLY A 47 -3.77 2.53 -1.58
C GLY A 47 -2.57 3.47 -1.74
N ALA A 48 -1.44 3.18 -1.10
CA ALA A 48 -0.22 3.98 -1.25
C ALA A 48 0.35 3.96 -2.68
N VAL A 49 0.29 2.81 -3.37
CA VAL A 49 0.64 2.72 -4.81
C VAL A 49 -0.27 3.61 -5.66
N ASP A 50 -1.58 3.62 -5.39
CA ASP A 50 -2.53 4.47 -6.13
C ASP A 50 -2.28 5.96 -5.87
N MET A 51 -2.05 6.36 -4.62
CA MET A 51 -1.69 7.74 -4.27
C MET A 51 -0.37 8.18 -4.94
N ALA A 52 0.64 7.31 -4.97
CA ALA A 52 1.90 7.59 -5.65
C ALA A 52 1.70 7.79 -7.16
N ARG A 53 0.82 7.00 -7.81
CA ARG A 53 0.45 7.21 -9.21
C ARG A 53 -0.21 8.57 -9.45
N LEU A 54 -1.07 9.04 -8.53
CA LEU A 54 -1.66 10.38 -8.63
C LEU A 54 -0.59 11.48 -8.57
N VAL A 55 0.43 11.32 -7.73
CA VAL A 55 1.59 12.24 -7.70
C VAL A 55 2.33 12.25 -9.05
N LEU A 56 2.47 11.11 -9.73
CA LEU A 56 3.09 11.07 -11.07
C LEU A 56 2.24 11.74 -12.15
N GLN A 57 0.92 11.85 -11.95
CA GLN A 57 0.01 12.51 -12.89
C GLN A 57 -0.06 14.03 -12.67
N HIS A 58 -0.15 14.47 -11.41
CA HIS A 58 -0.42 15.87 -11.06
C HIS A 58 0.81 16.63 -10.56
N GLY A 59 1.77 15.91 -9.97
CA GLY A 59 2.97 16.47 -9.34
C GLY A 59 4.06 16.86 -10.34
N ARG A 60 4.80 17.93 -10.02
CA ARG A 60 5.83 18.52 -10.89
C ARG A 60 7.23 18.50 -10.29
N ASP A 61 7.35 18.36 -8.97
CA ASP A 61 8.64 18.34 -8.29
C ASP A 61 9.38 17.02 -8.57
N PRO A 62 10.60 17.04 -9.15
CA PRO A 62 11.33 15.83 -9.51
C PRO A 62 11.62 14.90 -8.33
N ALA A 63 11.96 15.44 -7.16
CA ALA A 63 12.27 14.63 -5.99
C ALA A 63 11.04 13.89 -5.45
N THR A 64 9.89 14.56 -5.44
CA THR A 64 8.61 13.97 -5.02
C THR A 64 8.14 12.88 -6.01
N ARG A 65 8.36 13.10 -7.32
CA ARG A 65 8.05 12.08 -8.34
C ARG A 65 8.96 10.87 -8.24
N GLN A 66 10.26 11.07 -7.98
CA GLN A 66 11.19 9.97 -7.73
C GLN A 66 10.72 9.14 -6.53
N LEU A 67 10.34 9.79 -5.42
CA LEU A 67 9.78 9.10 -4.26
C LEU A 67 8.53 8.28 -4.63
N ALA A 68 7.65 8.82 -5.47
CA ALA A 68 6.46 8.09 -5.91
C ALA A 68 6.80 6.85 -6.75
N GLU A 69 7.79 6.93 -7.64
CA GLU A 69 8.29 5.78 -8.41
C GLU A 69 8.89 4.71 -7.48
N GLU A 70 9.68 5.11 -6.49
CA GLU A 70 10.25 4.21 -5.47
C GLU A 70 9.15 3.53 -4.63
N ILE A 71 8.12 4.27 -4.22
CA ILE A 71 6.95 3.71 -3.51
C ILE A 71 6.23 2.69 -4.39
N ILE A 72 5.96 3.00 -5.67
CA ILE A 72 5.27 2.08 -6.57
C ILE A 72 6.08 0.78 -6.72
N ALA A 73 7.38 0.88 -7.00
CA ALA A 73 8.24 -0.27 -7.17
C ALA A 73 8.32 -1.10 -5.88
N GLY A 74 8.54 -0.42 -4.75
CA GLY A 74 8.67 -1.04 -3.44
C GLY A 74 7.40 -1.79 -3.03
N GLN A 75 6.32 -1.03 -2.90
CA GLN A 75 5.08 -1.56 -2.33
C GLN A 75 4.40 -2.59 -3.22
N THR A 76 4.62 -2.58 -4.54
CA THR A 76 4.15 -3.65 -5.44
C THR A 76 4.80 -5.00 -5.09
N ILE A 77 6.11 -5.01 -4.83
CA ILE A 77 6.83 -6.25 -4.44
C ILE A 77 6.38 -6.73 -3.06
N GLU A 78 6.12 -5.82 -2.12
CA GLU A 78 5.58 -6.14 -0.81
C GLU A 78 4.18 -6.74 -0.89
N ILE A 79 3.28 -6.17 -1.72
CA ILE A 79 1.93 -6.71 -1.96
C ILE A 79 2.00 -8.17 -2.44
N GLU A 80 2.85 -8.47 -3.42
CA GLU A 80 3.01 -9.84 -3.91
C GLU A 80 3.51 -10.79 -2.81
N SER A 81 4.50 -10.34 -2.03
CA SER A 81 5.09 -11.11 -0.94
C SER A 81 4.08 -11.40 0.17
N MET A 82 3.33 -10.37 0.60
CA MET A 82 2.25 -10.51 1.58
C MET A 82 1.13 -11.41 1.07
N THR A 83 0.77 -11.33 -0.21
CA THR A 83 -0.29 -12.14 -0.82
C THR A 83 0.10 -13.63 -0.86
N ARG A 84 1.35 -13.94 -1.21
CA ARG A 84 1.90 -15.30 -1.15
C ARG A 84 1.87 -15.83 0.28
N ARG A 85 2.32 -15.03 1.25
CA ARG A 85 2.34 -15.40 2.66
C ARG A 85 0.94 -15.64 3.22
N LEU A 86 0.00 -14.74 2.95
CA LEU A 86 -1.39 -14.85 3.39
C LEU A 86 -2.04 -16.12 2.85
N THR A 87 -1.80 -16.44 1.58
CA THR A 87 -2.25 -17.69 0.96
C THR A 87 -1.66 -18.91 1.66
N ALA A 88 -0.36 -18.90 1.98
CA ALA A 88 0.30 -19.99 2.67
C ALA A 88 -0.25 -20.21 4.09
N LEU A 89 -0.46 -19.14 4.86
CA LEU A 89 -1.04 -19.19 6.20
C LEU A 89 -2.46 -19.76 6.19
N ARG A 90 -3.29 -19.34 5.23
CA ARG A 90 -4.65 -19.89 5.03
C ARG A 90 -4.66 -21.38 4.67
N GLN A 91 -3.55 -21.91 4.18
CA GLN A 91 -3.34 -23.34 3.89
C GLN A 91 -2.70 -24.09 5.08
N GLY A 92 -2.54 -23.44 6.25
CA GLY A 92 -1.93 -24.05 7.44
C GLY A 92 -0.40 -24.13 7.39
N ARG A 93 0.27 -23.43 6.46
CA ARG A 93 1.73 -23.41 6.38
C ARG A 93 2.30 -22.25 7.21
N SER A 94 2.75 -22.58 8.42
CA SER A 94 3.22 -21.57 9.39
C SER A 94 4.70 -21.22 9.26
N ALA A 95 5.54 -22.09 8.68
CA ALA A 95 6.97 -21.82 8.53
C ALA A 95 7.21 -20.76 7.45
N GLY A 96 7.68 -19.58 7.86
CA GLY A 96 8.15 -18.50 6.96
C GLY A 96 9.62 -18.22 7.14
N SER A 97 10.18 -17.48 6.20
CA SER A 97 11.54 -16.95 6.34
C SER A 97 11.54 -15.45 6.13
N ALA A 98 12.48 -14.73 6.77
CA ALA A 98 12.66 -13.31 6.55
C ALA A 98 12.94 -12.96 5.07
N ALA A 99 13.49 -13.91 4.29
CA ALA A 99 13.71 -13.74 2.86
C ALA A 99 12.40 -13.68 2.03
N GLU A 100 11.25 -14.06 2.62
CA GLU A 100 9.93 -13.97 1.97
C GLU A 100 9.46 -12.51 1.83
N PHE A 101 9.96 -11.61 2.69
CA PHE A 101 9.74 -10.16 2.64
C PHE A 101 11.07 -9.48 2.34
N PRO A 102 11.45 -9.37 1.04
CA PRO A 102 12.73 -8.77 0.70
C PRO A 102 12.78 -7.34 1.26
N SER A 103 13.88 -7.01 1.95
CA SER A 103 14.17 -5.61 2.25
C SER A 103 14.35 -4.89 0.92
N LEU A 104 13.39 -4.03 0.60
CA LEU A 104 13.47 -3.19 -0.58
C LEU A 104 14.36 -2.01 -0.17
N GLY A 105 15.67 -2.24 -0.24
CA GLY A 105 16.65 -1.20 -0.01
C GLY A 105 16.32 -0.01 -0.92
N GLY A 106 15.90 1.11 -0.34
CA GLY A 106 15.53 2.26 -1.16
C GLY A 106 14.75 3.39 -0.50
N THR A 107 13.86 3.17 0.47
CA THR A 107 13.00 4.28 0.95
C THR A 107 13.68 5.21 1.97
N ARG A 108 15.02 5.31 1.88
CA ARG A 108 15.96 5.97 2.79
C ARG A 108 15.99 5.36 4.19
N GLY A 109 16.84 4.36 4.34
CA GLY A 109 17.54 4.09 5.59
C GLY A 109 18.78 4.99 5.74
N PRO A 110 19.44 4.96 6.89
CA PRO A 110 20.22 3.79 7.26
C PRO A 110 19.37 2.61 7.71
#